data_AF-A0A7Y0S5E9-F1
#
_entry.id   AF-A0A7Y0S5E9-F1
#
_cell.length_a   1.000
_cell.length_b   1.000
_cell.length_c   1.000
_cell.angle_alpha   90.00
_cell.angle_beta   90.00
_cell.angle_gamma   90.00
#
_symmetry.space_group_name_H-M   'P 1'
#
loop_
_entity.id
_entity.type
_entity.pdbx_description
1 polymer ?
#
loop_
_entity_poly.entity_id
_entity_poly.type
_entity_poly.pdbx_seq_one_letter_code
_entity_poly.pdbx_strand_id
1 'polypeptide(L)' 'VWDLKIYNKNGIEFVDCKSGGLSLFNYRNPRFGTLWWKIPQHTKMPNGLHVSLDEGGNKGKHHFTIRPLQDMPLSLYLT' A
#
# COMPACT_ATOMS: atom_id res chain seq x y z
N VAL A 1 1.48 -14.82 -5.81
CA VAL A 1 1.75 -13.95 -4.65
C VAL A 1 0.76 -12.81 -4.73
N TRP A 2 0.05 -12.53 -3.64
CA TRP A 2 -0.92 -11.44 -3.56
C TRP A 2 -0.28 -10.25 -2.86
N ASP A 3 -0.72 -9.03 -3.18
CA ASP A 3 -0.16 -7.81 -2.60
C ASP A 3 -0.43 -7.69 -1.10
N LEU A 4 -1.58 -8.16 -0.63
CA LEU A 4 -1.97 -8.15 0.78
C LEU A 4 -2.72 -9.43 1.14
N LYS A 5 -2.80 -9.73 2.44
CA LYS A 5 -3.54 -10.87 2.98
C LYS A 5 -4.85 -10.40 3.61
N ILE A 6 -5.92 -11.10 3.26
CA ILE A 6 -7.25 -10.95 3.88
C ILE A 6 -7.51 -12.18 4.74
N TYR A 7 -8.13 -11.99 5.90
CA TYR A 7 -8.57 -13.08 6.76
C TYR A 7 -9.97 -12.80 7.33
N ASN A 8 -10.71 -13.85 7.66
CA ASN A 8 -12.02 -13.73 8.30
C ASN A 8 -11.89 -13.77 9.82
N LYS A 9 -12.57 -12.85 10.50
CA LYS A 9 -12.71 -12.82 11.96
C LYS A 9 -14.17 -12.55 12.30
N ASN A 10 -14.86 -13.57 12.83
CA ASN A 10 -16.27 -13.49 13.22
C ASN A 10 -17.20 -13.01 12.09
N GLY A 11 -17.00 -13.50 10.87
CA GLY A 11 -17.83 -13.13 9.71
C GLY A 11 -17.45 -11.81 9.04
N ILE A 12 -16.47 -11.09 9.55
CA ILE A 12 -15.96 -9.84 8.96
C ILE A 12 -14.60 -10.11 8.31
N GLU A 13 -14.40 -9.61 7.10
CA GLU A 13 -13.10 -9.65 6.42
C GLU A 13 -12.19 -8.54 6.91
N PHE A 14 -10.95 -8.89 7.27
CA PHE A 14 -9.92 -7.98 7.74
C PHE A 14 -8.70 -8.04 6.84
N VAL A 15 -8.07 -6.89 6.64
CA VAL A 15 -6.75 -6.75 6.01
C VAL A 15 -5.68 -6.87 7.10
N ASP A 16 -4.72 -7.77 6.89
CA ASP A 16 -3.55 -7.96 7.76
C ASP A 16 -2.53 -6.83 7.56
N CYS A 17 -2.26 -6.04 8.61
CA CYS A 17 -1.36 -4.89 8.53
C CYS A 17 0.12 -5.25 8.40
N LYS A 18 0.49 -6.50 8.70
CA LYS A 18 1.85 -7.03 8.57
C LYS A 18 2.10 -7.68 7.21
N SER A 19 1.03 -7.89 6.44
CA SER A 19 1.16 -8.30 5.04
C SER A 19 1.63 -7.12 4.17
N GLY A 20 1.62 -7.28 2.85
CA GLY A 20 2.01 -6.19 1.94
C GLY A 20 0.92 -5.10 1.82
N GLY A 21 0.74 -4.57 0.63
CA GLY A 21 -0.22 -3.50 0.36
C GLY A 21 -0.03 -2.91 -1.02
N LEU A 22 -0.56 -1.70 -1.22
CA LEU A 22 -0.49 -1.03 -2.51
C LEU A 22 0.92 -0.48 -2.76
N SER A 23 1.57 -1.00 -3.79
CA SER A 23 2.92 -0.59 -4.20
C SER A 23 2.94 0.84 -4.77
N LEU A 24 3.91 1.61 -4.33
CA LEU A 24 4.24 2.95 -4.80
C LEU A 24 5.72 3.03 -5.17
N PHE A 25 6.06 4.02 -5.99
CA PHE A 25 7.43 4.27 -6.42
C PHE A 25 7.69 5.79 -6.47
N ASN A 26 8.89 6.21 -6.10
CA ASN A 26 9.33 7.60 -6.28
C ASN A 26 9.82 7.90 -7.72
N TYR A 27 9.64 6.96 -8.64
CA TYR A 27 10.07 7.06 -10.04
C TYR A 27 9.07 6.35 -10.94
N ARG A 28 9.04 6.75 -12.22
CA ARG A 28 8.28 6.01 -13.24
C ARG A 28 9.13 4.87 -13.79
N ASN A 29 8.54 3.69 -13.90
CA ASN A 29 9.14 2.54 -14.57
C ASN A 29 8.34 2.20 -15.84
N PRO A 30 8.81 2.56 -17.04
CA PRO A 30 8.09 2.30 -18.29
C PRO A 30 7.76 0.83 -18.55
N ARG A 31 8.43 -0.11 -17.87
CA ARG A 31 8.11 -1.54 -17.94
C ARG A 31 6.74 -1.90 -17.35
N PHE A 32 6.17 -1.02 -16.51
CA PHE A 32 4.81 -1.16 -15.97
C PHE A 32 3.77 -0.32 -16.72
N GLY A 33 4.09 0.11 -17.95
CA GLY A 33 3.21 0.93 -18.76
C GLY A 33 3.46 2.43 -18.60
N THR A 34 2.72 3.21 -19.39
CA THR A 34 2.88 4.67 -19.50
C THR A 34 1.88 5.45 -18.66
N LEU A 35 0.78 4.82 -18.23
CA LEU A 35 -0.22 5.43 -17.38
C LEU A 35 0.21 5.32 -15.91
N TRP A 36 0.48 6.46 -15.28
CA TRP A 36 0.91 6.54 -13.89
C TRP A 36 0.06 7.54 -13.14
N TRP A 37 -0.62 7.08 -12.08
CA TRP A 37 -1.27 7.97 -11.13
C TRP A 37 -0.23 8.54 -10.17
N LYS A 38 -0.20 9.87 -10.02
CA LYS A 38 0.72 10.55 -9.12
C LYS A 38 -0.02 10.97 -7.86
N ILE A 39 0.47 10.56 -6.70
CA ILE A 39 0.09 11.13 -5.42
C ILE A 39 0.91 12.41 -5.21
N PRO A 40 0.28 13.60 -5.11
CA PRO A 40 1.02 14.85 -4.85
C PRO A 40 1.73 14.83 -3.50
N GLN A 41 2.85 15.54 -3.41
CA GLN A 41 3.51 15.76 -2.13
C GLN A 41 2.55 16.46 -1.15
N HIS A 42 2.63 16.10 0.13
CA HIS A 42 1.75 16.61 1.19
C HIS A 42 0.26 16.22 1.06
N THR A 43 -0.07 15.22 0.23
CA THR A 43 -1.39 14.59 0.26
C THR A 43 -1.66 14.05 1.66
N LYS A 44 -2.82 14.39 2.22
CA LYS A 44 -3.24 13.88 3.53
C LYS A 44 -3.48 12.39 3.45
N MET A 45 -2.94 11.65 4.41
CA MET A 45 -3.17 10.21 4.47
C MET A 45 -4.53 9.92 5.13
N PRO A 46 -5.35 9.02 4.57
CA PRO A 46 -6.54 8.52 5.24
C PRO A 46 -6.22 7.95 6.62
N ASN A 47 -7.16 8.14 7.54
CA ASN A 47 -7.02 7.63 8.90
C ASN A 47 -6.87 6.11 8.89
N GLY A 48 -5.93 5.59 9.69
CA GLY A 48 -5.68 4.16 9.78
C GLY A 48 -4.74 3.59 8.72
N LEU A 49 -4.32 4.38 7.73
CA LEU A 49 -3.31 3.98 6.73
C LEU A 49 -1.99 4.71 6.95
N HIS A 50 -0.90 4.10 6.49
CA HIS A 50 0.42 4.73 6.42
C HIS A 50 1.18 4.30 5.17
N VAL A 51 2.27 5.01 4.87
CA VAL A 51 3.23 4.66 3.82
C VAL A 51 4.52 4.20 4.49
N SER A 52 4.98 2.98 4.17
CA SER A 52 6.30 2.48 4.58
C SER A 52 7.29 2.58 3.42
N LEU A 53 8.55 2.86 3.73
CA LEU A 53 9.67 2.61 2.81
C LEU A 53 10.09 1.15 2.98
N ASP A 54 10.08 0.39 1.89
CA ASP A 54 10.47 -1.01 1.93
C ASP A 54 11.99 -1.15 1.77
N GLU A 55 12.57 -2.18 2.38
CA GLU A 55 14.01 -2.43 2.29
C GLU A 55 14.41 -2.87 0.88
N GLY A 56 15.42 -2.20 0.32
CA GLY A 56 15.98 -2.49 -1.00
C GLY A 56 15.73 -1.40 -2.05
N GLY A 57 15.95 -1.76 -3.30
CA GLY A 57 15.85 -0.86 -4.45
C GLY A 57 17.21 -0.46 -5.04
N ASN A 58 17.15 0.29 -6.15
CA ASN A 58 18.33 0.88 -6.78
C ASN A 58 18.56 2.28 -6.20
N LYS A 59 19.79 2.79 -6.22
CA LYS A 59 20.11 4.12 -5.67
C LYS A 59 19.16 5.19 -6.23
N GLY A 60 18.39 5.82 -5.33
CA GLY A 60 17.39 6.86 -5.66
C GLY A 60 16.05 6.36 -6.23
N LYS A 61 15.88 5.04 -6.38
CA LYS A 61 14.66 4.37 -6.88
C LYS A 61 14.12 3.44 -5.81
N HIS A 62 13.16 3.97 -5.06
CA HIS A 62 12.59 3.33 -3.88
C HIS A 62 11.20 2.79 -4.16
N HIS A 63 10.91 1.66 -3.54
CA HIS A 63 9.58 1.09 -3.46
C HIS A 63 9.01 1.41 -2.08
N PHE A 64 7.74 1.80 -2.06
CA PHE A 64 6.99 2.10 -0.86
C PHE A 64 5.69 1.32 -0.90
N THR A 65 5.06 1.14 0.25
CA THR A 65 3.77 0.47 0.35
C THR A 65 2.79 1.30 1.15
N ILE A 66 1.58 1.51 0.62
CA ILE A 66 0.43 1.93 1.44
C ILE A 66 -0.18 0.69 2.09
N ARG A 67 -0.26 0.68 3.42
CA ARG A 67 -0.87 -0.42 4.19
C ARG A 67 -1.55 0.08 5.48
N PRO A 68 -2.43 -0.72 6.10
CA PRO A 68 -3.03 -0.38 7.38
C PRO A 68 -1.99 -0.19 8.48
N LEU A 69 -2.25 0.69 9.44
CA LEU A 69 -1.47 0.81 10.68
C LEU A 69 -1.70 -0.38 11.62
N GLN A 70 -2.92 -0.91 11.59
CA GLN A 70 -3.38 -2.06 12.37
C GLN A 70 -4.35 -2.86 11.50
N ASP A 71 -4.55 -4.14 11.82
CA ASP A 71 -5.54 -4.94 11.12
C ASP A 71 -6.89 -4.21 11.10
N MET A 72 -7.46 -4.03 9.92
CA MET A 72 -8.67 -3.24 9.74
C MET A 72 -9.69 -3.97 8.86
N PRO A 73 -11.00 -3.74 9.06
CA PRO A 73 -12.03 -4.28 8.17
C PRO A 73 -11.76 -3.91 6.70
N LEU A 74 -11.92 -4.88 5.80
CA LEU A 74 -11.74 -4.67 4.37
C LEU A 74 -12.61 -3.53 3.83
N SER A 75 -13.83 -3.38 4.36
CA SER A 75 -14.73 -2.29 4.01
C SER A 75 -14.16 -0.91 4.30
N LEU A 76 -13.42 -0.75 5.40
CA LEU A 76 -12.76 0.52 5.75
C LEU A 76 -11.47 0.74 4.96
N TYR A 77 -10.81 -0.33 4.51
CA TYR A 77 -9.60 -0.22 3.69
C TYR A 77 -9.90 0.29 2.28
N LEU A 78 -11.09 0.00 1.75
CA LEU A 78 -11.52 0.32 0.39
C LEU A 78 -12.25 1.67 0.24
N THR A 79 -12.51 2.39 1.33
CA THR A 79 -13.28 3.66 1.37
C THR A 79 -12.45 4.82 1.86
#